data_AF-A0A2V8AWS5-F1
#
_entry.id   AF-A0A2V8AWS5-F1
#
_cell.length_a   1.000
_cell.length_b   1.000
_cell.length_c   1.000
_cell.angle_alpha   90.00
_cell.angle_beta   90.00
_cell.angle_gamma   90.00
#
_symmetry.space_group_name_H-M   'P 1'
#
loop_
_entity.id
_entity.type
_entity.pdbx_description
1 polymer ?
#
loop_
_entity_poly.entity_id
_entity_poly.type
_entity_poly.pdbx_seq_one_letter_code
_entity_poly.pdbx_strand_id
1 'polypeptide(L)'
;MVVAAGVTAPQSVADERAAAAFLREVQRDVARDDRRALSALVQYPLTVFAGAVRIPIRDADALLQNYDGVFTPAMKTAIAHATSAIDLNVLRIEPVGGALKITRMTVPLGAASPGPPASAGRPAAREPQRLFLDVGRIQRAGTLARGERDTYVLSARKNQLLELRVTGVSGRDIVVRIASAESGAPVDARARDGVRTWIGRLPDDGDYRIDVVRLAAGATELPYVFVISMR
;
A
#
# COMPACT_ATOMS: atom_id res chain seq x y z
N MET A 1 -34.83 -11.85 44.01
CA MET A 1 -35.72 -11.82 42.84
C MET A 1 -34.90 -11.37 41.63
N VAL A 2 -34.65 -12.32 40.72
CA VAL A 2 -34.24 -12.24 39.29
C VAL A 2 -33.09 -11.33 38.78
N VAL A 3 -32.32 -11.97 37.90
CA VAL A 3 -31.11 -11.63 37.12
C VAL A 3 -31.37 -10.83 35.84
N ALA A 4 -30.36 -10.07 35.38
CA ALA A 4 -29.79 -10.02 34.01
C ALA A 4 -28.74 -8.89 33.94
N ALA A 5 -27.42 -9.11 33.94
CA ALA A 5 -26.58 -9.72 32.91
C ALA A 5 -26.75 -9.08 31.52
N GLY A 6 -25.83 -8.19 31.17
CA GLY A 6 -25.69 -7.58 29.85
C GLY A 6 -24.24 -7.16 29.60
N VAL A 7 -23.30 -8.09 29.80
CA VAL A 7 -21.92 -7.94 29.36
C VAL A 7 -21.93 -8.03 27.83
N THR A 8 -21.81 -6.90 27.13
CA THR A 8 -21.59 -6.86 25.66
C THR A 8 -20.11 -7.00 25.32
N ALA A 9 -19.42 -7.94 25.96
CA ALA A 9 -18.01 -8.25 25.74
C ALA A 9 -17.68 -9.69 25.26
N PRO A 10 -18.59 -10.72 25.27
CA PRO A 10 -18.22 -12.05 24.81
C PRO A 10 -18.33 -12.22 23.29
N GLN A 11 -19.10 -11.39 22.59
CA GLN A 11 -19.27 -11.52 21.14
C GLN A 11 -17.99 -11.14 20.41
N SER A 12 -17.40 -9.97 20.68
CA SER A 12 -16.18 -9.51 20.01
C SER A 12 -15.01 -10.49 20.11
N VAL A 13 -14.78 -11.11 21.27
CA VAL A 13 -13.73 -12.14 21.44
C VAL A 13 -14.08 -13.48 20.79
N ALA A 14 -15.36 -13.85 20.74
CA ALA A 14 -15.79 -15.06 20.04
C ALA A 14 -15.72 -14.89 18.52
N ASP A 15 -16.14 -13.72 18.01
CA ASP A 15 -16.05 -13.29 16.63
C ASP A 15 -14.59 -13.17 16.18
N GLU A 16 -13.70 -12.62 17.01
CA GLU A 16 -12.26 -12.53 16.73
C GLU A 16 -11.60 -13.91 16.66
N ARG A 17 -11.96 -14.83 17.57
CA ARG A 17 -11.51 -16.23 17.52
C ARG A 17 -12.04 -16.98 16.31
N ALA A 18 -13.30 -16.75 15.94
CA ALA A 18 -13.92 -17.33 14.75
C ALA A 18 -13.25 -16.79 13.47
N ALA A 19 -12.98 -15.49 13.41
CA ALA A 19 -12.28 -14.85 12.31
C ALA A 19 -10.83 -15.34 12.19
N ALA A 20 -10.12 -15.55 13.31
CA ALA A 20 -8.78 -16.14 13.30
C ALA A 20 -8.79 -17.62 12.87
N ALA A 21 -9.82 -18.39 13.23
CA ALA A 21 -10.00 -19.76 12.76
C ALA A 21 -10.27 -19.80 11.25
N PHE A 22 -11.19 -18.95 10.77
CA PHE A 22 -11.52 -18.80 9.35
C PHE A 22 -10.31 -18.34 8.53
N LEU A 23 -9.51 -17.40 9.05
CA LEU A 23 -8.27 -16.98 8.40
C LEU A 23 -7.29 -18.14 8.25
N ARG A 24 -7.11 -18.97 9.29
CA ARG A 24 -6.24 -20.15 9.20
C ARG A 24 -6.73 -21.17 8.18
N GLU A 25 -8.04 -21.30 8.01
CA GLU A 25 -8.65 -22.13 6.97
C GLU A 25 -8.34 -21.58 5.58
N VAL A 26 -8.59 -20.28 5.35
CA VAL A 26 -8.25 -19.60 4.09
C VAL A 26 -6.75 -19.70 3.79
N GLN A 27 -5.87 -19.49 4.78
CA GLN A 27 -4.42 -19.62 4.63
C GLN A 27 -4.01 -21.04 4.23
N ARG A 28 -4.64 -22.06 4.83
CA ARG A 28 -4.39 -23.47 4.50
C ARG A 28 -4.80 -23.79 3.07
N ASP A 29 -5.97 -23.32 2.65
CA ASP A 29 -6.51 -23.59 1.32
C ASP A 29 -5.71 -22.84 0.24
N VAL A 30 -5.27 -21.61 0.51
CA VAL A 30 -4.34 -20.86 -0.34
C VAL A 30 -2.99 -21.56 -0.44
N ALA A 31 -2.45 -22.08 0.67
CA ALA A 31 -1.17 -22.79 0.67
C ALA A 31 -1.23 -24.11 -0.12
N ARG A 32 -2.41 -24.75 -0.18
CA ARG A 32 -2.66 -25.96 -0.96
C ARG A 32 -3.04 -25.70 -2.42
N ASP A 33 -3.19 -24.44 -2.82
CA ASP A 33 -3.81 -24.02 -4.08
C ASP A 33 -5.20 -24.64 -4.31
N ASP A 34 -5.96 -24.86 -3.24
CA ASP A 34 -7.23 -25.58 -3.28
C ASP A 34 -8.38 -24.66 -3.71
N ARG A 35 -8.44 -24.42 -5.03
CA ARG A 35 -9.35 -23.45 -5.66
C ARG A 35 -10.82 -23.73 -5.36
N ARG A 36 -11.19 -25.01 -5.24
CA ARG A 36 -12.56 -25.44 -4.93
C ARG A 36 -12.94 -25.07 -3.51
N ALA A 37 -12.07 -25.34 -2.54
CA ALA A 37 -12.30 -24.97 -1.14
C ALA A 37 -12.42 -23.45 -0.99
N LEU A 38 -11.50 -22.69 -1.59
CA LEU A 38 -11.54 -21.21 -1.57
C LEU A 38 -12.84 -20.66 -2.15
N SER A 39 -13.32 -21.23 -3.26
CA SER A 39 -14.56 -20.79 -3.90
C SER A 39 -15.80 -20.99 -3.01
N ALA A 40 -15.78 -21.94 -2.08
CA ALA A 40 -16.88 -22.21 -1.14
C ALA A 40 -16.89 -21.25 0.07
N LEU A 41 -15.74 -20.66 0.39
CA LEU A 41 -15.57 -19.67 1.46
C LEU A 41 -16.00 -18.26 1.03
N VAL A 42 -16.16 -18.04 -0.28
CA VAL A 42 -16.58 -16.75 -0.87
C VAL A 42 -18.10 -16.62 -0.86
N GLN A 43 -18.59 -15.43 -0.52
CA GLN A 43 -19.99 -15.06 -0.73
C GLN A 43 -20.16 -14.48 -2.14
N TYR A 44 -21.02 -15.11 -2.94
CA TYR A 44 -21.40 -14.56 -4.24
C TYR A 44 -22.70 -13.74 -4.15
N PRO A 45 -22.86 -12.70 -4.99
CA PRO A 45 -21.88 -12.15 -5.92
C PRO A 45 -20.77 -11.37 -5.21
N LEU A 46 -19.54 -11.55 -5.66
CA LEU A 46 -18.34 -10.89 -5.13
C LEU A 46 -17.82 -9.86 -6.12
N THR A 47 -17.35 -8.71 -5.65
CA THR A 47 -16.57 -7.77 -6.47
C THR A 47 -15.10 -7.85 -6.08
N VAL A 48 -14.24 -8.22 -7.03
CA VAL A 48 -12.79 -8.19 -6.85
C VAL A 48 -12.24 -6.86 -7.36
N PHE A 49 -11.39 -6.22 -6.57
CA PHE A 49 -10.73 -4.98 -6.92
C PHE A 49 -9.27 -5.26 -7.28
N ALA A 50 -8.93 -5.22 -8.56
CA ALA A 50 -7.57 -5.29 -9.06
C ALA A 50 -7.12 -3.87 -9.47
N GLY A 51 -6.76 -3.08 -8.47
CA GLY A 51 -6.52 -1.64 -8.60
C GLY A 51 -7.71 -0.86 -9.11
N ALA A 52 -7.61 -0.32 -10.33
CA ALA A 52 -8.69 0.44 -10.97
C ALA A 52 -9.76 -0.47 -11.60
N VAL A 53 -9.45 -1.75 -11.84
CA VAL A 53 -10.36 -2.70 -12.46
C VAL A 53 -11.22 -3.37 -11.40
N ARG A 54 -12.54 -3.38 -11.62
CA ARG A 54 -13.51 -4.09 -10.81
C ARG A 54 -13.96 -5.32 -11.59
N ILE A 55 -13.65 -6.50 -11.09
CA ILE A 55 -14.01 -7.76 -11.72
C ILE A 55 -15.21 -8.34 -10.95
N PRO A 56 -16.42 -8.31 -11.53
CA PRO A 56 -17.59 -8.91 -10.90
C PRO A 56 -17.54 -10.43 -11.04
N ILE A 57 -17.53 -11.12 -9.90
CA ILE A 57 -17.55 -12.58 -9.81
C ILE A 57 -18.94 -13.00 -9.35
N ARG A 58 -19.74 -13.54 -10.27
CA ARG A 58 -21.14 -13.90 -9.99
C ARG A 58 -21.29 -15.26 -9.29
N ASP A 59 -20.33 -16.15 -9.50
CA ASP A 59 -20.39 -17.55 -9.10
C ASP A 59 -18.98 -18.17 -9.03
N ALA A 60 -18.89 -19.38 -8.47
CA ALA A 60 -17.62 -20.09 -8.28
C ALA A 60 -16.88 -20.35 -9.60
N ASP A 61 -17.60 -20.62 -10.69
CA ASP A 61 -16.98 -20.85 -12.00
C ASP A 61 -16.30 -19.58 -12.52
N ALA A 62 -16.96 -18.41 -12.38
CA ALA A 62 -16.36 -17.12 -12.69
C ALA A 62 -15.12 -16.83 -11.83
N LEU A 63 -15.09 -17.25 -10.56
CA LEU A 63 -13.91 -17.11 -9.71
C LEU A 63 -12.75 -17.99 -10.23
N LEU A 64 -13.05 -19.24 -10.62
CA LEU A 64 -12.05 -20.16 -11.16
C LEU A 64 -11.46 -19.69 -12.48
N GLN A 65 -12.29 -19.12 -13.37
CA GLN A 65 -11.83 -18.53 -14.64
C GLN A 65 -10.94 -17.31 -14.42
N ASN A 66 -11.20 -16.52 -13.38
CA ASN A 66 -10.40 -15.33 -13.03
C ASN A 66 -9.34 -15.64 -11.96
N TYR A 67 -9.15 -16.92 -11.58
CA TYR A 67 -8.39 -17.29 -10.38
C TYR A 67 -6.96 -16.76 -10.42
N ASP A 68 -6.25 -16.88 -11.55
CA ASP A 68 -4.89 -16.37 -11.72
C ASP A 68 -4.79 -14.84 -11.65
N GLY A 69 -5.84 -14.12 -12.04
CA GLY A 69 -5.91 -12.66 -11.93
C GLY A 69 -6.31 -12.16 -10.53
N VAL A 70 -7.03 -12.99 -9.77
CA VAL A 70 -7.49 -12.68 -8.40
C VAL A 70 -6.46 -13.13 -7.38
N PHE A 71 -6.11 -14.42 -7.35
CA PHE A 71 -5.14 -15.02 -6.44
C PHE A 71 -3.72 -14.91 -7.01
N THR A 72 -3.27 -13.67 -7.20
CA THR A 72 -1.89 -13.40 -7.60
C THR A 72 -0.90 -13.84 -6.52
N PRO A 73 0.38 -14.07 -6.84
CA PRO A 73 1.40 -14.39 -5.85
C PRO A 73 1.44 -13.38 -4.70
N ALA A 74 1.32 -12.08 -5.01
CA ALA A 74 1.25 -11.01 -4.02
C ALA A 74 0.05 -11.16 -3.07
N MET A 75 -1.12 -11.56 -3.59
CA MET A 75 -2.29 -11.85 -2.77
C MET A 75 -2.07 -13.07 -1.86
N LYS A 76 -1.51 -14.17 -2.39
CA LYS A 76 -1.22 -15.37 -1.59
C LYS A 76 -0.23 -15.08 -0.47
N THR A 77 0.81 -14.29 -0.76
CA THR A 77 1.78 -13.82 0.24
C THR A 77 1.11 -12.93 1.28
N ALA A 78 0.27 -11.97 0.88
CA ALA A 78 -0.45 -11.12 1.83
C ALA A 78 -1.35 -11.94 2.77
N ILE A 79 -2.02 -12.97 2.24
CA ILE A 79 -2.84 -13.90 3.04
C ILE A 79 -1.95 -14.72 4.00
N ALA A 80 -0.81 -15.22 3.53
CA ALA A 80 0.11 -16.01 4.35
C ALA A 80 0.77 -15.20 5.49
N HIS A 81 1.06 -13.93 5.25
CA HIS A 81 1.67 -13.03 6.25
C HIS A 81 0.64 -12.33 7.15
N ALA A 82 -0.65 -12.55 6.91
CA ALA A 82 -1.72 -12.00 7.71
C ALA A 82 -1.66 -12.52 9.15
N THR A 83 -1.56 -11.61 10.11
CA THR A 83 -1.66 -11.93 11.55
C THR A 83 -3.10 -11.82 12.07
N SER A 84 -3.98 -11.11 11.37
CA SER A 84 -5.37 -10.90 11.74
C SER A 84 -6.26 -10.69 10.51
N ALA A 85 -7.49 -11.24 10.57
CA ALA A 85 -8.52 -11.05 9.54
C ALA A 85 -8.98 -9.58 9.42
N ILE A 86 -8.82 -8.80 10.50
CA ILE A 86 -9.29 -7.41 10.59
C ILE A 86 -8.26 -6.47 9.94
N ASP A 87 -6.97 -6.80 10.06
CA ASP A 87 -5.86 -6.07 9.43
C ASP A 87 -5.66 -6.44 7.95
N LEU A 88 -6.37 -7.47 7.47
CA LEU A 88 -6.31 -7.88 6.07
C LEU A 88 -7.08 -6.92 5.16
N ASN A 89 -6.38 -5.93 4.63
CA ASN A 89 -6.94 -5.05 3.60
C ASN A 89 -7.24 -5.77 2.26
N VAL A 90 -6.75 -7.00 2.08
CA VAL A 90 -6.93 -7.82 0.86
C VAL A 90 -8.20 -8.67 0.87
N LEU A 91 -8.76 -8.98 2.05
CA LEU A 91 -9.92 -9.86 2.21
C LEU A 91 -10.86 -9.26 3.25
N ARG A 92 -12.07 -8.91 2.84
CA ARG A 92 -13.13 -8.54 3.76
C ARG A 92 -13.92 -9.78 4.13
N ILE A 93 -13.85 -10.14 5.41
CA ILE A 93 -14.59 -11.26 5.98
C ILE A 93 -15.76 -10.68 6.76
N GLU A 94 -16.98 -11.14 6.45
CA GLU A 94 -18.19 -10.74 7.16
C GLU A 94 -19.02 -11.97 7.54
N PRO A 95 -19.73 -11.93 8.68
CA PRO A 95 -20.71 -12.95 9.03
C PRO A 95 -21.94 -12.79 8.13
N VAL A 96 -22.20 -13.77 7.27
CA VAL A 96 -23.37 -13.84 6.39
C VAL A 96 -24.18 -15.08 6.78
N GLY A 97 -25.41 -14.88 7.26
CA GLY A 97 -26.31 -15.99 7.62
C GLY A 97 -25.78 -16.93 8.72
N GLY A 98 -24.92 -16.42 9.63
CA GLY A 98 -24.32 -17.21 10.71
C GLY A 98 -23.01 -17.91 10.36
N ALA A 99 -22.50 -17.76 9.14
CA ALA A 99 -21.20 -18.26 8.73
C ALA A 99 -20.30 -17.10 8.29
N LEU A 100 -18.99 -17.16 8.62
CA LEU A 100 -18.03 -16.20 8.10
C LEU A 100 -17.82 -16.46 6.61
N LYS A 101 -17.88 -15.40 5.80
CA LYS A 101 -17.71 -15.45 4.35
C LYS A 101 -16.87 -14.28 3.86
N ILE A 102 -16.16 -14.50 2.76
CA ILE A 102 -15.41 -13.44 2.07
C ILE A 102 -16.40 -12.64 1.21
N THR A 103 -16.65 -11.38 1.56
CA THR A 103 -17.61 -10.50 0.87
C THR A 103 -16.95 -9.45 -0.03
N ARG A 104 -15.64 -9.23 0.12
CA ARG A 104 -14.84 -8.39 -0.79
C ARG A 104 -13.40 -8.90 -0.86
N MET A 105 -12.84 -8.87 -2.06
CA MET A 105 -11.44 -9.19 -2.31
C MET A 105 -10.76 -7.98 -2.97
N THR A 106 -9.60 -7.62 -2.47
CA THR A 106 -8.74 -6.59 -3.05
C THR A 106 -7.41 -7.23 -3.41
N VAL A 107 -7.11 -7.30 -4.69
CA VAL A 107 -5.81 -7.78 -5.17
C VAL A 107 -4.81 -6.64 -4.95
N PRO A 108 -3.78 -6.84 -4.13
CA PRO A 108 -2.74 -5.84 -3.99
C PRO A 108 -2.03 -5.70 -5.34
N LEU A 109 -2.17 -4.55 -5.99
CA LEU A 109 -1.34 -4.18 -7.13
C LEU A 109 0.04 -3.77 -6.61
N GLY A 110 0.82 -4.76 -6.21
CA GLY A 110 2.18 -4.61 -5.73
C GLY A 110 3.05 -5.68 -6.36
N ALA A 111 3.97 -5.23 -7.23
CA ALA A 111 5.04 -5.96 -7.89
C ALA A 111 4.64 -7.07 -8.88
N ALA A 112 4.66 -6.72 -10.16
CA ALA A 112 5.08 -7.68 -11.17
C ALA A 112 6.53 -8.12 -10.89
N SER A 113 6.73 -9.44 -10.97
CA SER A 113 7.99 -10.21 -11.07
C SER A 113 8.64 -10.72 -9.76
N PRO A 114 8.87 -12.05 -9.66
CA PRO A 114 9.62 -12.67 -8.56
C PRO A 114 11.12 -12.43 -8.74
N GLY A 115 11.72 -11.66 -7.84
CA GLY A 115 13.14 -11.78 -7.51
C GLY A 115 13.30 -12.80 -6.35
N PRO A 116 14.39 -13.59 -6.30
CA PRO A 116 14.59 -14.59 -5.26
C PRO A 116 14.66 -13.97 -3.85
N PRO A 117 14.36 -14.75 -2.80
CA PRO A 117 14.10 -14.21 -1.47
C PRO A 117 15.40 -13.73 -0.83
N ALA A 118 15.46 -12.47 -0.43
CA ALA A 118 16.49 -11.96 0.45
C ALA A 118 15.87 -11.57 1.80
N SER A 119 15.90 -12.55 2.70
CA SER A 119 16.14 -12.45 4.13
C SER A 119 15.29 -11.49 4.98
N ALA A 120 14.59 -12.09 5.94
CA ALA A 120 14.23 -11.45 7.20
C ALA A 120 15.46 -10.77 7.83
N GLY A 121 15.34 -9.47 8.12
CA GLY A 121 16.25 -8.76 9.02
C GLY A 121 16.56 -7.33 8.59
N ARG A 122 16.18 -6.37 9.46
CA ARG A 122 16.53 -4.93 9.50
C ARG A 122 15.47 -4.00 8.87
N PRO A 123 15.04 -2.91 9.53
CA PRO A 123 14.08 -1.96 8.98
C PRO A 123 14.66 -1.39 7.69
N ALA A 124 14.17 -1.91 6.56
CA ALA A 124 14.65 -1.55 5.25
C ALA A 124 14.27 -0.09 5.00
N ALA A 125 15.26 0.71 4.63
CA ALA A 125 15.06 2.03 4.07
C ALA A 125 13.88 1.98 3.09
N ARG A 126 12.85 2.81 3.34
CA ARG A 126 11.59 2.79 2.61
C ARG A 126 11.86 2.69 1.10
N GLU A 127 11.33 1.62 0.50
CA GLU A 127 11.53 1.33 -0.92
C GLU A 127 11.09 2.53 -1.78
N PRO A 128 11.80 2.83 -2.87
CA PRO A 128 11.46 3.94 -3.76
C PRO A 128 10.02 3.85 -4.26
N GLN A 129 9.17 4.76 -3.78
CA GLN A 129 7.76 4.77 -4.13
C GLN A 129 7.60 5.42 -5.51
N ARG A 130 7.24 4.62 -6.52
CA ARG A 130 6.92 5.13 -7.86
C ARG A 130 5.61 5.94 -7.82
N LEU A 131 5.67 7.17 -8.32
CA LEU A 131 4.57 8.09 -8.48
C LEU A 131 4.25 8.19 -9.98
N PHE A 132 3.02 7.85 -10.34
CA PHE A 132 2.50 8.04 -11.70
C PHE A 132 1.71 9.34 -11.74
N LEU A 133 2.22 10.34 -12.46
CA LEU A 133 1.59 11.65 -12.61
C LEU A 133 1.95 12.25 -13.97
N ASP A 134 1.01 12.22 -14.92
CA ASP A 134 1.19 12.86 -16.23
C ASP A 134 1.01 14.37 -16.16
N VAL A 135 -0.15 14.84 -15.69
CA VAL A 135 -0.48 16.25 -15.43
C VAL A 135 -1.48 16.30 -14.28
N GLY A 136 -1.39 17.32 -13.44
CA GLY A 136 -2.29 17.51 -12.30
C GLY A 136 -1.55 17.60 -10.97
N ARG A 137 -2.25 17.30 -9.87
CA ARG A 137 -1.70 17.43 -8.51
C ARG A 137 -2.00 16.17 -7.71
N ILE A 138 -1.00 15.67 -7.00
CA ILE A 138 -1.14 14.61 -5.99
C ILE A 138 -0.57 15.09 -4.66
N GLN A 139 -1.10 14.53 -3.58
CA GLN A 139 -0.61 14.74 -2.24
C GLN A 139 -0.30 13.39 -1.58
N ARG A 140 0.77 13.37 -0.78
CA ARG A 140 1.25 12.22 -0.03
C ARG A 140 1.53 12.68 1.39
N ALA A 141 0.88 12.04 2.35
CA ALA A 141 1.25 12.20 3.75
C ALA A 141 2.25 11.10 4.11
N GLY A 142 3.26 11.45 4.89
CA GLY A 142 4.24 10.52 5.41
C GLY A 142 4.75 11.00 6.76
N THR A 143 5.48 10.14 7.46
CA THR A 143 6.12 10.50 8.74
C THR A 143 7.58 10.11 8.63
N LEU A 144 8.54 11.01 8.87
CA LEU A 144 9.97 10.64 8.82
C LEU A 144 10.54 10.47 10.21
N ALA A 145 11.07 9.28 10.52
CA ALA A 145 11.85 9.06 11.72
C ALA A 145 13.29 9.59 11.58
N ARG A 146 14.05 9.60 12.69
CA ARG A 146 15.44 10.10 12.70
C ARG A 146 16.33 9.28 11.78
N GLY A 147 16.98 9.95 10.81
CA GLY A 147 17.86 9.31 9.83
C GLY A 147 17.12 8.62 8.69
N GLU A 148 15.79 8.61 8.69
CA GLU A 148 15.00 8.13 7.58
C GLU A 148 14.92 9.15 6.45
N ARG A 149 14.75 8.63 5.24
CA ARG A 149 14.45 9.39 4.04
C ARG A 149 13.39 8.63 3.26
N ASP A 150 12.47 9.36 2.64
CA ASP A 150 11.51 8.78 1.71
C ASP A 150 12.02 9.03 0.31
N THR A 151 12.05 7.98 -0.50
CA THR A 151 12.46 8.07 -1.89
C THR A 151 11.22 7.92 -2.76
N TYR A 152 10.98 8.88 -3.64
CA TYR A 152 9.92 8.82 -4.64
C TYR A 152 10.54 8.81 -6.03
N VAL A 153 9.95 8.07 -6.97
CA VAL A 153 10.38 8.07 -8.37
C VAL A 153 9.22 8.58 -9.20
N LEU A 154 9.43 9.66 -9.93
CA LEU A 154 8.41 10.34 -10.73
C LEU A 154 8.83 10.31 -12.20
N SER A 155 8.02 9.68 -13.04
CA SER A 155 8.21 9.71 -14.50
C SER A 155 7.67 11.03 -15.04
N ALA A 156 8.49 11.74 -15.81
CA ALA A 156 8.13 13.05 -16.36
C ALA A 156 8.81 13.29 -17.72
N ARG A 157 8.33 14.29 -18.44
CA ARG A 157 8.83 14.67 -19.76
C ARG A 157 9.66 15.94 -19.70
N LYS A 158 10.57 16.07 -20.67
CA LYS A 158 11.34 17.28 -20.90
C LYS A 158 10.44 18.50 -20.97
N ASN A 159 10.88 19.58 -20.31
CA ASN A 159 10.21 20.88 -20.25
C ASN A 159 8.85 20.88 -19.52
N GLN A 160 8.46 19.80 -18.81
CA GLN A 160 7.32 19.85 -17.89
C GLN A 160 7.65 20.68 -16.65
N LEU A 161 6.68 21.44 -16.17
CA LEU A 161 6.78 22.23 -14.96
C LEU A 161 6.39 21.37 -13.76
N LEU A 162 7.37 21.05 -12.92
CA LEU A 162 7.18 20.30 -11.69
C LEU A 162 7.22 21.27 -10.49
N GLU A 163 6.18 21.23 -9.68
CA GLU A 163 6.08 21.92 -8.40
C GLU A 163 6.02 20.88 -7.27
N LEU A 164 6.99 20.95 -6.38
CA LEU A 164 7.11 20.11 -5.20
C LEU A 164 6.98 20.98 -3.96
N ARG A 165 6.13 20.60 -3.00
CA ARG A 165 5.92 21.36 -1.77
C ARG A 165 5.76 20.44 -0.58
N VAL A 166 6.59 20.64 0.44
CA VAL A 166 6.46 19.97 1.75
C VAL A 166 5.84 20.92 2.77
N THR A 167 4.75 20.45 3.37
CA THR A 167 3.96 21.12 4.41
C THR A 167 3.87 20.23 5.65
N GLY A 168 3.39 20.77 6.77
CA GLY A 168 3.31 20.03 8.05
C GLY A 168 4.59 20.04 8.90
N VAL A 169 5.64 20.73 8.45
CA VAL A 169 6.91 20.85 9.18
C VAL A 169 7.33 22.30 9.41
N SER A 170 8.02 22.51 10.53
CA SER A 170 8.62 23.78 10.93
C SER A 170 9.99 23.96 10.27
N GLY A 171 10.36 25.21 9.97
CA GLY A 171 11.71 25.55 9.51
C GLY A 171 12.16 24.79 8.25
N ARG A 172 13.36 24.18 8.28
CA ARG A 172 13.93 23.28 7.24
C ARG A 172 14.07 21.85 7.76
N ASP A 173 13.19 21.43 8.67
CA ASP A 173 13.29 20.12 9.32
C ASP A 173 13.17 18.94 8.34
N ILE A 174 12.45 19.16 7.24
CA ILE A 174 12.38 18.27 6.08
C ILE A 174 12.64 19.07 4.82
N VAL A 175 13.46 18.53 3.92
CA VAL A 175 13.77 19.10 2.60
C VAL A 175 13.58 18.04 1.52
N VAL A 176 13.32 18.49 0.30
CA VAL A 176 13.28 17.61 -0.88
C VAL A 176 14.51 17.84 -1.74
N ARG A 177 15.08 16.74 -2.22
CA ARG A 177 16.13 16.72 -3.24
C ARG A 177 15.63 16.04 -4.49
N ILE A 178 16.08 16.50 -5.64
CA ILE A 178 15.61 16.00 -6.93
C ILE A 178 16.83 15.71 -7.79
N ALA A 179 16.90 14.49 -8.30
CA ALA A 179 17.93 14.04 -9.21
C ALA A 179 17.30 13.20 -10.32
N SER A 180 17.91 13.19 -11.49
CA SER A 180 17.59 12.20 -12.53
C SER A 180 17.87 10.80 -11.98
N ALA A 181 16.94 9.87 -12.12
CA ALA A 181 17.13 8.48 -11.72
C ALA A 181 18.12 7.76 -12.66
N GLU A 182 18.23 8.21 -13.91
CA GLU A 182 19.13 7.65 -14.92
C GLU A 182 20.59 8.11 -14.72
N SER A 183 20.81 9.42 -14.61
CA SER A 183 22.18 9.97 -14.48
C SER A 183 22.62 10.18 -13.03
N GLY A 184 21.67 10.18 -12.08
CA GLY A 184 21.93 10.57 -10.69
C GLY A 184 22.23 12.06 -10.50
N ALA A 185 22.24 12.85 -11.58
CA ALA A 185 22.56 14.26 -11.54
C ALA A 185 21.41 15.05 -10.91
N PRO A 186 21.68 15.98 -9.98
CA PRO A 186 20.64 16.85 -9.44
C PRO A 186 20.08 17.74 -10.53
N VAL A 187 18.76 17.97 -10.50
CA VAL A 187 18.09 18.79 -11.51
C VAL A 187 18.64 20.23 -11.51
N ASP A 188 18.92 20.77 -10.32
CA ASP A 188 19.47 22.11 -10.11
C ASP A 188 20.29 22.16 -8.81
N ALA A 189 21.07 23.22 -8.61
CA ALA A 189 21.73 23.50 -7.33
C ALA A 189 20.76 23.52 -6.14
N ARG A 190 19.53 24.05 -6.32
CA ARG A 190 18.47 24.07 -5.30
C ARG A 190 17.99 22.66 -4.96
N ALA A 191 17.82 21.82 -5.98
CA ALA A 191 17.43 20.43 -5.80
C ALA A 191 18.54 19.58 -5.17
N ARG A 192 19.81 19.96 -5.34
CA ARG A 192 20.94 19.36 -4.63
C ARG A 192 21.00 19.76 -3.17
N ASP A 193 20.90 21.05 -2.87
CA ASP A 193 20.98 21.58 -1.49
C ASP A 193 19.83 21.03 -0.63
N GLY A 194 18.64 20.98 -1.21
CA GLY A 194 17.42 20.54 -0.55
C GLY A 194 16.55 21.75 -0.20
N VAL A 195 15.34 21.78 -0.75
CA VAL A 195 14.38 22.87 -0.54
C VAL A 195 13.04 22.33 -0.06
N ARG A 196 12.23 23.17 0.59
CA ARG A 196 10.86 22.79 0.97
C ARG A 196 9.85 22.98 -0.13
N THR A 197 10.11 23.96 -0.98
CA THR A 197 9.30 24.23 -2.16
C THR A 197 10.27 24.35 -3.32
N TRP A 198 10.08 23.48 -4.30
CA TRP A 198 10.83 23.50 -5.54
C TRP A 198 9.85 23.71 -6.68
N ILE A 199 10.17 24.64 -7.57
CA ILE A 199 9.43 24.87 -8.80
C ILE A 199 10.48 25.03 -9.89
N GLY A 200 10.34 24.24 -10.95
CA GLY A 200 11.28 24.24 -12.06
C GLY A 200 10.78 23.38 -13.21
N ARG A 201 11.39 23.58 -14.38
CA ARG A 201 11.14 22.74 -15.53
C ARG A 201 12.15 21.60 -15.57
N LEU A 202 11.68 20.41 -15.86
CA LEU A 202 12.53 19.23 -15.95
C LEU A 202 13.35 19.28 -17.24
N PRO A 203 14.69 19.09 -17.18
CA PRO A 203 15.56 19.29 -18.34
C PRO A 203 15.45 18.19 -19.39
N ASP A 204 15.11 16.97 -18.97
CA ASP A 204 15.09 15.76 -19.79
C ASP A 204 13.79 14.98 -19.55
N ASP A 205 13.42 14.13 -20.50
CA ASP A 205 12.41 13.10 -20.28
C ASP A 205 13.02 11.90 -19.56
N GLY A 206 12.25 11.28 -18.66
CA GLY A 206 12.70 10.12 -17.92
C GLY A 206 12.18 10.07 -16.49
N ASP A 207 12.79 9.19 -15.71
CA ASP A 207 12.48 9.01 -14.29
C ASP A 207 13.30 9.96 -13.43
N TYR A 208 12.64 10.67 -12.51
CA TYR A 208 13.26 11.56 -11.54
C TYR A 208 13.11 11.01 -10.13
N ARG A 209 14.23 10.89 -9.42
CA ARG A 209 14.25 10.53 -8.00
C ARG A 209 14.08 11.77 -7.14
N ILE A 210 13.08 11.75 -6.27
CA ILE A 210 12.79 12.77 -5.29
C ILE A 210 13.05 12.18 -3.91
N ASP A 211 14.09 12.65 -3.25
CA ASP A 211 14.46 12.23 -1.90
C ASP A 211 13.93 13.25 -0.89
N VAL A 212 12.97 12.85 -0.05
CA VAL A 212 12.48 13.63 1.09
C VAL A 212 13.34 13.28 2.29
N VAL A 213 14.20 14.21 2.70
CA VAL A 213 15.21 14.01 3.73
C VAL A 213 14.87 14.83 4.95
N ARG A 214 14.90 14.18 6.13
CA ARG A 214 14.81 14.85 7.41
C ARG A 214 16.16 15.43 7.82
N LEU A 215 16.22 16.73 8.10
CA LEU A 215 17.38 17.44 8.64
C LEU A 215 17.29 17.69 10.16
N ALA A 216 16.10 17.59 10.73
CA ALA A 216 15.91 17.75 12.17
C ALA A 216 16.67 16.69 12.99
N ALA A 217 17.40 17.13 14.01
CA ALA A 217 18.16 16.26 14.91
C ALA A 217 17.30 15.54 15.97
N GLY A 218 16.02 15.91 16.11
CA GLY A 218 15.11 15.39 17.14
C GLY A 218 14.80 13.90 16.99
N ALA A 219 14.44 13.22 18.07
CA ALA A 219 14.05 11.81 18.04
C ALA A 219 12.60 11.59 17.56
N THR A 220 11.74 12.61 17.67
CA THR A 220 10.33 12.54 17.29
C THR A 220 10.16 12.39 15.79
N GLU A 221 9.28 11.47 15.38
CA GLU A 221 8.89 11.34 13.98
C GLU A 221 8.17 12.61 13.51
N LEU A 222 8.55 13.12 12.34
CA LEU A 222 7.95 14.34 11.81
C LEU A 222 6.91 13.99 10.75
N PRO A 223 5.62 14.22 11.01
CA PRO A 223 4.60 14.10 9.99
C PRO A 223 4.80 15.21 8.96
N TYR A 224 4.63 14.87 7.70
CA TYR A 224 4.74 15.80 6.60
C TYR A 224 3.70 15.49 5.53
N VAL A 225 3.29 16.52 4.82
CA VAL A 225 2.42 16.41 3.66
C VAL A 225 3.18 16.97 2.46
N PHE A 226 3.48 16.08 1.54
CA PHE A 226 4.16 16.35 0.30
C PHE A 226 3.18 16.47 -0.85
N VAL A 227 3.17 17.62 -1.51
CA VAL A 227 2.32 17.96 -2.64
C VAL A 227 3.18 18.03 -3.87
N ILE A 228 2.82 17.26 -4.89
CA ILE A 228 3.47 17.20 -6.19
C ILE A 228 2.45 17.71 -7.20
N SER A 229 2.80 18.73 -7.97
CA SER A 229 1.99 19.21 -9.10
C SER A 229 2.82 19.19 -10.38
N MET A 230 2.25 18.65 -11.46
CA MET A 230 2.85 18.57 -12.79
C MET A 230 2.01 19.35 -13.78
N ARG A 231 2.65 20.17 -14.61
CA ARG A 231 2.03 21.03 -15.63
C ARG A 231 2.79 21.01 -16.95
#